data_AF-A0A2G9SBZ2-F1
#
_entry.id   AF-A0A2G9SBZ2-F1
#
_cell.length_a   1.000
_cell.length_b   1.000
_cell.length_c   1.000
_cell.angle_alpha   90.00
_cell.angle_beta   90.00
_cell.angle_gamma   90.00
#
_symmetry.space_group_name_H-M   'P 1'
#
loop_
_entity.id
_entity.type
_entity.pdbx_description
1 polymer ?
#
loop_
_entity_poly.entity_id
_entity_poly.type
_entity_poly.pdbx_seq_one_letter_code
_entity_poly.pdbx_strand_id
1 'polypeptide(L)'
;RVHEEIDRVIGSSQPRTDYRKDMPYTNAVIHETQRFANILPMNLPRETTRDITFQGYHLPKGTYIVPLLESVLYDKTQFERPESFYPEHFLDSQGAFVKKEAFMPFSAGNS
;
A
#
# COMPACT_ATOMS: atom_id res chain seq x y z
N ARG A 1 -6.84 -20.60 4.07
CA ARG A 1 -7.08 -19.32 4.77
C ARG A 1 -7.98 -18.35 4.01
N VAL A 2 -7.64 -17.83 2.83
CA VAL A 2 -8.57 -16.92 2.09
C VAL A 2 -9.88 -17.62 1.71
N HIS A 3 -9.81 -18.81 1.09
CA HIS A 3 -11.01 -19.59 0.76
C HIS A 3 -11.85 -19.92 2.00
N GLU A 4 -11.23 -20.36 3.10
CA GLU A 4 -11.93 -20.60 4.37
C GLU A 4 -12.66 -19.36 4.90
N GLU A 5 -12.05 -18.16 4.78
CA GLU A 5 -12.69 -16.92 5.19
C GLU A 5 -13.84 -16.52 4.27
N ILE A 6 -13.71 -16.74 2.96
CA ILE A 6 -14.79 -16.56 1.98
C ILE A 6 -15.95 -17.49 2.30
N ASP A 7 -15.69 -18.78 2.49
CA ASP A 7 -16.71 -19.79 2.78
C ASP A 7 -17.44 -19.47 4.10
N ARG A 8 -16.71 -18.98 5.11
CA ARG A 8 -17.27 -18.60 6.41
C ARG A 8 -18.12 -17.32 6.37
N VAL A 9 -17.67 -16.29 5.65
CA VAL A 9 -18.28 -14.95 5.69
C VAL A 9 -19.33 -14.75 4.59
N ILE A 10 -19.02 -15.21 3.37
CA ILE A 10 -19.87 -15.06 2.19
C ILE A 10 -20.69 -16.34 1.96
N GLY A 11 -20.04 -17.51 2.07
CA GLY A 11 -20.64 -18.80 1.77
C GLY A 11 -21.15 -18.85 0.34
N SER A 12 -22.43 -19.21 0.16
CA SER A 12 -23.10 -19.25 -1.15
C SER A 12 -23.73 -17.92 -1.57
N SER A 13 -23.58 -16.86 -0.76
CA SER A 13 -24.15 -15.54 -1.06
C SER A 13 -23.39 -14.85 -2.20
N GLN A 14 -24.04 -13.92 -2.90
CA GLN A 14 -23.37 -13.08 -3.88
C GLN A 14 -22.33 -12.17 -3.18
N PRO A 15 -21.06 -12.14 -3.63
CA PRO A 15 -20.04 -11.24 -3.08
C PRO A 15 -20.42 -9.77 -3.21
N ARG A 16 -20.13 -8.98 -2.17
CA ARG A 16 -20.40 -7.54 -2.05
C ARG A 16 -19.26 -6.86 -1.30
N THR A 17 -19.08 -5.56 -1.54
CA THR A 17 -18.05 -4.75 -0.88
C THR A 17 -18.20 -4.71 0.64
N ASP A 18 -19.43 -4.80 1.15
CA ASP A 18 -19.73 -4.69 2.58
C ASP A 18 -19.15 -5.84 3.40
N TYR A 19 -18.93 -7.02 2.79
CA TYR A 19 -18.30 -8.16 3.46
C TYR A 19 -16.82 -7.91 3.77
N ARG A 20 -16.16 -6.95 3.10
CA ARG A 20 -14.73 -6.67 3.28
C ARG A 20 -14.37 -6.39 4.75
N LYS A 21 -15.26 -5.77 5.51
CA LYS A 21 -15.06 -5.44 6.93
C LYS A 21 -14.94 -6.68 7.81
N ASP A 22 -15.55 -7.79 7.39
CA ASP A 22 -15.61 -9.07 8.11
C ASP A 22 -14.58 -10.08 7.55
N MET A 23 -13.74 -9.64 6.59
CA MET A 23 -12.75 -10.46 5.89
C MET A 23 -11.33 -9.89 6.01
N PRO A 24 -10.79 -9.75 7.24
CA PRO A 24 -9.51 -9.11 7.47
C PRO A 24 -8.35 -9.82 6.76
N TYR A 25 -8.35 -11.15 6.69
CA TYR A 25 -7.24 -11.89 6.08
C TYR A 25 -7.21 -11.72 4.55
N THR A 26 -8.37 -11.79 3.91
CA THR A 26 -8.53 -11.56 2.47
C THR A 26 -8.15 -10.12 2.12
N ASN A 27 -8.57 -9.16 2.96
CA ASN A 27 -8.19 -7.77 2.78
C ASN A 27 -6.67 -7.57 2.92
N ALA A 28 -6.04 -8.22 3.91
CA ALA A 28 -4.60 -8.19 4.10
C ALA A 28 -3.84 -8.79 2.90
N VAL A 29 -4.31 -9.93 2.37
CA VAL A 29 -3.73 -10.56 1.16
C VAL A 29 -3.79 -9.63 -0.04
N ILE A 30 -4.92 -8.95 -0.29
CA ILE A 30 -5.05 -7.99 -1.39
C ILE A 30 -4.02 -6.85 -1.25
N HIS A 31 -3.87 -6.29 -0.05
CA HIS A 31 -2.92 -5.21 0.19
C HIS A 31 -1.47 -5.68 0.05
N GLU A 32 -1.16 -6.87 0.55
CA GLU A 32 0.18 -7.44 0.42
C GLU A 32 0.50 -7.77 -1.04
N THR A 33 -0.48 -8.22 -1.84
CA THR A 33 -0.31 -8.37 -3.29
C THR A 33 0.02 -7.04 -3.94
N GLN A 34 -0.67 -5.95 -3.59
CA GLN A 34 -0.38 -4.62 -4.14
C GLN A 34 1.00 -4.11 -3.71
N ARG A 35 1.39 -4.30 -2.44
CA ARG A 35 2.71 -3.91 -1.93
C ARG A 35 3.82 -4.67 -2.64
N PHE A 36 3.70 -6.00 -2.69
CA PHE A 36 4.76 -6.89 -3.16
C PHE A 36 4.89 -6.93 -4.68
N ALA A 37 3.77 -6.82 -5.41
CA ALA A 37 3.83 -6.74 -6.86
C ALA A 37 4.52 -5.46 -7.35
N ASN A 38 4.47 -4.38 -6.54
CA ASN A 38 5.18 -3.11 -6.78
C ASN A 38 5.14 -2.66 -8.25
N ILE A 39 3.94 -2.67 -8.85
CA ILE A 39 3.75 -2.60 -10.31
C ILE A 39 4.29 -1.29 -10.92
N LEU A 40 4.33 -0.21 -10.13
CA LEU A 40 4.86 1.10 -10.53
C LEU A 40 5.92 1.61 -9.54
N PRO A 41 7.14 1.03 -9.54
CA PRO A 41 8.15 1.28 -8.51
C PRO A 41 8.64 2.73 -8.49
N MET A 42 8.76 3.35 -9.67
CA MET A 42 9.20 4.74 -9.84
C MET A 42 8.03 5.74 -9.98
N ASN A 43 6.78 5.26 -9.89
CA ASN A 43 5.59 6.08 -10.07
C ASN A 43 5.63 6.94 -11.37
N LEU A 44 4.74 7.92 -11.50
CA LEU A 44 4.76 8.89 -12.58
C LEU A 44 5.60 10.12 -12.19
N PRO A 45 6.42 10.67 -13.12
CA PRO A 45 7.10 11.94 -12.91
C PRO A 45 6.12 13.07 -12.59
N ARG A 46 6.52 13.95 -11.67
CA ARG A 46 5.82 15.17 -11.30
C ARG A 46 6.70 16.39 -11.57
N GLU A 47 6.11 17.56 -11.68
CA GLU A 47 6.82 18.82 -11.94
C GLU A 47 6.51 19.85 -10.85
N THR A 48 7.53 20.56 -10.36
CA THR A 48 7.31 21.66 -9.41
C THR A 48 6.60 22.83 -10.09
N THR A 49 5.47 23.26 -9.53
CA THR A 49 4.68 24.39 -10.10
C THR A 49 5.24 25.77 -9.74
N ARG A 50 6.16 25.83 -8.77
CA ARG A 50 6.88 27.00 -8.29
C ARG A 50 8.21 26.57 -7.65
N ASP A 51 9.07 27.53 -7.39
CA ASP A 51 10.28 27.31 -6.61
C ASP A 51 9.94 26.83 -5.19
N ILE A 52 10.62 25.78 -4.73
CA ILE A 52 10.45 25.22 -3.40
C ILE A 52 11.79 24.93 -2.74
N THR A 53 11.81 24.92 -1.41
CA THR A 53 12.91 24.34 -0.64
C THR A 53 12.43 23.04 -0.01
N PHE A 54 13.09 21.93 -0.31
CA PHE A 54 12.76 20.61 0.22
C PHE A 54 14.00 19.97 0.83
N GLN A 55 13.93 19.59 2.11
CA GLN A 55 15.05 18.97 2.84
C GLN A 55 16.37 19.78 2.73
N GLY A 56 16.28 21.11 2.70
CA GLY A 56 17.42 22.02 2.55
C GLY A 56 17.88 22.28 1.10
N TYR A 57 17.31 21.60 0.11
CA TYR A 57 17.62 21.81 -1.31
C TYR A 57 16.65 22.80 -1.95
N HIS A 58 17.18 23.73 -2.74
CA HIS A 58 16.37 24.61 -3.58
C HIS A 58 16.04 23.93 -4.91
N LEU A 59 14.76 23.74 -5.19
CA LEU A 59 14.24 23.18 -6.43
C LEU A 59 13.49 24.28 -7.20
N PRO A 60 14.02 24.76 -8.34
CA PRO A 60 13.32 25.73 -9.19
C PRO A 60 11.99 25.18 -9.71
N LYS A 61 11.07 26.06 -10.09
CA LYS A 61 9.90 25.74 -10.91
C LYS A 61 10.31 24.97 -12.17
N GLY A 62 9.54 23.94 -12.52
CA GLY A 62 9.82 23.10 -13.67
C GLY A 62 10.76 21.93 -13.38
N THR A 63 11.14 21.71 -12.12
CA THR A 63 11.97 20.57 -11.74
C THR A 63 11.14 19.29 -11.78
N TYR A 64 11.58 18.31 -12.56
CA TYR A 64 11.00 16.97 -12.55
C TYR A 64 11.41 16.18 -11.30
N ILE A 65 10.42 15.61 -10.63
CA ILE A 65 10.57 14.78 -9.43
C ILE A 65 9.95 13.42 -9.73
N VAL A 66 10.72 12.36 -9.47
CA VAL A 66 10.26 10.97 -9.62
C VAL A 66 10.09 10.38 -8.23
N PRO A 67 8.85 10.15 -7.75
CA PRO A 67 8.63 9.52 -6.45
C PRO A 67 8.98 8.03 -6.51
N LEU A 68 10.04 7.63 -5.79
CA LEU A 68 10.40 6.22 -5.67
C LEU A 68 9.51 5.54 -4.63
N LEU A 69 8.40 4.93 -5.06
CA LEU A 69 7.47 4.21 -4.17
C LEU A 69 8.08 2.93 -3.60
N GLU A 70 8.93 2.27 -4.39
CA GLU A 70 9.62 1.04 -3.99
C GLU A 70 10.35 1.20 -2.66
N SER A 71 11.02 2.34 -2.43
CA SER A 71 11.78 2.57 -1.19
C SER A 71 10.89 2.52 0.06
N VAL A 72 9.65 2.99 -0.06
CA VAL A 72 8.66 2.98 1.03
C VAL A 72 8.06 1.59 1.22
N LEU A 73 7.76 0.88 0.12
CA LEU A 73 7.13 -0.45 0.16
C LEU A 73 8.08 -1.56 0.65
N TYR A 74 9.39 -1.32 0.59
CA TYR A 74 10.44 -2.21 1.11
C TYR A 74 11.12 -1.69 2.40
N ASP A 75 10.62 -0.62 2.99
CA ASP A 75 11.18 -0.05 4.22
C ASP A 75 11.06 -1.03 5.39
N LYS A 76 12.21 -1.47 5.93
CA LYS A 76 12.33 -2.40 7.07
C LYS A 76 11.79 -1.83 8.38
N THR A 77 11.62 -0.51 8.49
CA THR A 77 10.96 0.12 9.63
C THR A 77 9.44 0.02 9.57
N GLN A 78 8.90 -0.22 8.37
CA GLN A 78 7.45 -0.28 8.12
C GLN A 78 6.96 -1.72 7.95
N PHE A 79 7.77 -2.59 7.36
CA PHE A 79 7.44 -3.98 7.08
C PHE A 79 8.47 -4.92 7.72
N GLU A 80 8.01 -5.93 8.46
CA GLU A 80 8.87 -6.89 9.15
C GLU A 80 9.68 -7.72 8.16
N ARG A 81 9.03 -8.15 7.07
CA ARG A 81 9.58 -9.05 6.05
C ARG A 81 9.36 -8.47 4.65
N PRO A 82 9.94 -7.29 4.33
CA PRO A 82 9.60 -6.55 3.11
C PRO A 82 9.87 -7.36 1.83
N GLU A 83 10.88 -8.22 1.87
CA GLU A 83 11.31 -9.08 0.75
C GLU A 83 10.49 -10.38 0.63
N SER A 84 9.55 -10.63 1.54
CA SER A 84 8.66 -11.79 1.50
C SER A 84 7.22 -11.35 1.30
N PHE A 85 6.44 -12.18 0.61
CA PHE A 85 4.99 -12.06 0.61
C PHE A 85 4.46 -12.48 1.99
N TYR A 86 4.05 -11.52 2.80
CA TYR A 86 3.66 -11.73 4.20
C TYR A 86 2.39 -10.93 4.56
N PRO A 87 1.18 -11.48 4.33
CA PRO A 87 -0.09 -10.79 4.57
C PRO A 87 -0.24 -10.23 5.99
N GLU A 88 0.42 -10.87 6.96
CA GLU A 88 0.48 -10.44 8.35
C GLU A 88 1.05 -9.02 8.54
N HIS A 89 1.73 -8.44 7.54
CA HIS A 89 2.05 -7.00 7.54
C HIS A 89 0.84 -6.09 7.76
N PHE A 90 -0.35 -6.53 7.34
CA PHE A 90 -1.59 -5.76 7.43
C PHE A 90 -2.54 -6.31 8.49
N LEU A 91 -2.05 -7.11 9.43
CA LEU A 91 -2.83 -7.67 10.52
C LEU A 91 -2.22 -7.28 11.87
N ASP A 92 -3.07 -6.98 12.86
CA ASP A 92 -2.64 -6.86 14.24
C ASP A 92 -2.54 -8.24 14.94
N SER A 93 -2.15 -8.22 16.22
CA SER A 93 -2.03 -9.44 17.02
C SER A 93 -3.35 -10.20 17.23
N GLN A 94 -4.50 -9.56 17.00
CA GLN A 94 -5.83 -10.17 17.06
C GLN A 94 -6.35 -10.60 15.69
N GLY A 95 -5.56 -10.39 14.62
CA GLY A 95 -5.94 -10.71 13.25
C GLY A 95 -6.92 -9.71 12.64
N ALA A 96 -7.09 -8.53 13.24
CA ALA A 96 -7.85 -7.45 12.61
C ALA A 96 -7.00 -6.75 11.55
N PHE A 97 -7.64 -6.25 10.49
CA PHE A 97 -6.95 -5.54 9.42
C PHE A 97 -6.46 -4.17 9.89
N VAL A 98 -5.19 -3.86 9.64
CA VAL A 98 -4.57 -2.57 9.92
C VAL A 98 -3.97 -2.00 8.64
N LYS A 99 -4.42 -0.80 8.26
CA LYS A 99 -3.82 -0.05 7.15
C LYS A 99 -2.51 0.60 7.64
N LYS A 100 -1.42 0.39 6.92
CA LYS A 100 -0.16 1.10 7.15
C LYS A 100 -0.13 2.44 6.41
N GLU A 101 0.34 3.50 7.05
CA GLU A 101 0.53 4.81 6.40
C GLU A 101 1.54 4.74 5.24
N ALA A 102 2.57 3.90 5.38
CA ALA A 102 3.56 3.62 4.33
C ALA A 102 2.97 2.93 3.09
N PHE A 103 1.74 2.41 3.17
CA PHE A 103 1.08 1.76 2.04
C PHE A 103 0.48 2.80 1.08
N MET A 104 1.29 3.22 0.09
CA MET A 104 0.93 4.21 -0.92
C MET A 104 1.06 3.68 -2.35
N PRO A 105 0.39 2.56 -2.72
CA PRO A 105 0.49 2.00 -4.07
C PRO A 105 -0.09 2.93 -5.15
N PHE A 106 -0.89 3.92 -4.76
CA PHE A 106 -1.52 4.90 -5.64
C PHE A 106 -0.96 6.33 -5.45
N SER A 107 0.28 6.44 -4.94
CA SER A 107 0.90 7.73 -4.59
C SER A 107 0.14 8.50 -3.49
N ALA A 108 0.50 9.75 -3.29
CA ALA A 108 -0.11 10.67 -2.35
C ALA A 108 -0.13 12.10 -2.92
N GLY A 109 -1.00 12.95 -2.36
CA GLY A 109 -1.15 14.34 -2.76
C GLY A 109 -1.83 14.54 -4.12
N ASN A 110 -2.01 15.80 -4.50
CA ASN A 110 -2.62 16.16 -5.79
C ASN A 110 -1.65 15.85 -6.93
N SER A 111 -2.14 15.16 -7.96
CA SER A 111 -1.41 14.91 -9.20
C SER A 111 -1.30 16.17 -10.05
#